data_AF-A0A3P7LFE3-F1
#
_entry.id   AF-A0A3P7LFE3-F1
#
_cell.length_a   1.000
_cell.length_b   1.000
_cell.length_c   1.000
_cell.angle_alpha   90.00
_cell.angle_beta   90.00
_cell.angle_gamma   90.00
#
_symmetry.space_group_name_H-M   'P 1'
#
loop_
_entity.id
_entity.type
_entity.pdbx_description
1 polymer ?
#
loop_
_entity_poly.entity_id
_entity_poly.type
_entity_poly.pdbx_seq_one_letter_code
_entity_poly.pdbx_strand_id
1 'polypeptide(L)'
;MAHQDFLAILLQNLSTLTSHRFHDGLCENFLAKVDLTSKVCRACRRSCLSRLVYTWRLNLPQDEVDQHWPHRPNCHYGRNCRTQVSSLAHARRYNHCCEQTRFT
;
A
#
# COMPACT_ATOMS: atom_id res chain seq x y z
N MET A 1 16.43 5.01 -11.38
CA MET A 1 15.63 5.61 -10.28
C MET A 1 16.57 6.27 -9.29
N ALA A 2 16.56 7.60 -9.22
CA ALA A 2 17.34 8.28 -8.19
C ALA A 2 16.66 8.03 -6.83
N HIS A 3 17.44 7.64 -5.83
CA HIS A 3 16.99 7.41 -4.44
C HIS A 3 16.22 8.61 -3.83
N GLN A 4 16.32 9.79 -4.45
CA GLN A 4 15.58 11.00 -4.06
C GLN A 4 14.05 10.89 -4.22
N ASP A 5 13.54 10.12 -5.21
CA ASP A 5 12.09 10.06 -5.47
C ASP A 5 11.33 9.26 -4.42
N PHE A 6 11.89 8.15 -3.94
CA PHE A 6 11.20 7.28 -2.99
C PHE A 6 10.92 8.00 -1.67
N LEU A 7 11.94 8.63 -1.06
CA LEU A 7 11.74 9.33 0.21
C LEU A 7 10.86 10.57 0.03
N ALA A 8 11.02 11.35 -1.03
CA ALA A 8 10.17 12.51 -1.27
C ALA A 8 8.69 12.13 -1.41
N ILE A 9 8.37 11.14 -2.26
CA ILE A 9 6.99 10.65 -2.45
C ILE A 9 6.44 10.08 -1.15
N LEU A 10 7.25 9.37 -0.38
CA LEU A 10 6.86 8.76 0.88
C LEU A 10 6.56 9.81 1.97
N LEU A 11 7.36 10.88 2.04
CA LEU A 11 7.13 11.98 2.96
C LEU A 11 5.90 12.83 2.55
N GLN A 12 5.68 13.03 1.25
CA GLN A 12 4.57 13.85 0.73
C GLN A 12 3.20 13.16 0.89
N ASN A 13 3.17 11.82 0.87
CA ASN A 13 1.96 11.03 1.09
C ASN A 13 1.71 10.68 2.57
N LEU A 14 2.53 11.18 3.49
CA LEU A 14 2.33 10.92 4.91
C LEU A 14 1.00 11.50 5.42
N SER A 15 0.60 12.67 4.92
CA SER A 15 -0.69 13.30 5.24
C SER A 15 -1.90 12.57 4.63
N THR A 16 -1.69 11.74 3.60
CA THR A 16 -2.73 10.98 2.91
C THR A 16 -2.79 9.52 3.36
N LEU A 17 -2.04 9.13 4.40
CA LEU A 17 -1.99 7.76 4.93
C LEU A 17 -3.34 7.16 5.36
N THR A 18 -4.35 8.01 5.49
CA THR A 18 -5.72 7.66 5.88
C THR A 18 -6.67 7.47 4.70
N SER A 19 -6.25 7.76 3.46
CA SER A 19 -7.13 7.65 2.29
C SER A 19 -7.53 6.21 1.96
N HIS A 20 -6.75 5.22 2.42
CA HIS A 20 -7.03 3.81 2.22
C HIS A 20 -7.39 3.13 3.55
N ARG A 21 -8.50 2.39 3.54
CA ARG A 21 -8.90 1.54 4.68
C ARG A 21 -8.09 0.26 4.69
N PHE A 22 -7.12 0.15 5.58
CA PHE A 22 -6.33 -1.08 5.78
C PHE A 22 -6.91 -1.90 6.93
N HIS A 23 -7.02 -3.21 6.75
CA HIS A 23 -7.37 -4.14 7.83
C HIS A 23 -6.13 -4.54 8.65
N ASP A 24 -5.42 -3.54 9.19
CA ASP A 24 -4.20 -3.71 9.99
C ASP A 24 -4.43 -3.46 11.50
N GLY A 25 -5.70 -3.30 11.91
CA GLY A 25 -6.09 -3.09 13.30
C GLY A 25 -5.84 -1.67 13.82
N LEU A 26 -5.35 -0.76 12.99
CA LEU A 26 -5.16 0.64 13.38
C LEU A 26 -6.40 1.47 13.08
N CYS A 27 -6.89 2.16 14.11
CA CYS A 27 -7.96 3.13 13.98
C CYS A 27 -7.50 4.27 13.05
N GLU A 28 -8.19 4.45 11.93
CA GLU A 28 -7.91 5.51 10.94
C GLU A 28 -7.82 6.89 11.61
N ASN A 29 -8.62 7.14 12.64
CA ASN A 29 -8.62 8.40 13.39
C ASN A 29 -7.33 8.67 14.17
N PHE A 30 -6.62 7.61 14.62
CA PHE A 30 -5.33 7.77 15.32
C PHE A 30 -4.16 7.94 14.36
N LEU A 31 -4.20 7.28 13.19
CA LEU A 31 -3.17 7.45 12.16
C LEU A 31 -3.28 8.77 11.40
N ALA A 32 -4.48 9.35 11.32
CA ALA A 32 -4.70 10.70 10.76
C ALA A 32 -3.84 11.79 11.39
N LYS A 33 -3.24 11.52 12.55
CA LYS A 33 -2.42 12.47 13.32
C LYS A 33 -0.92 12.13 13.32
N VAL A 34 -0.49 11.06 12.64
CA VAL A 34 0.93 10.70 12.59
C VAL A 34 1.63 11.55 11.55
N ASP A 35 2.63 12.30 12.00
CA ASP A 35 3.52 13.12 11.17
C ASP A 35 4.99 12.67 11.26
N LEU A 36 5.89 13.41 10.61
CA LEU A 36 7.33 13.11 10.61
C LEU A 36 8.01 13.29 11.97
N THR A 37 7.37 14.01 12.88
CA THR A 37 7.89 14.29 14.23
C THR A 37 7.41 13.28 15.26
N SER A 38 6.35 12.53 14.91
CA SER A 38 5.67 11.58 15.78
C SER A 38 6.59 10.44 16.22
N LYS A 39 6.67 10.23 17.54
CA LYS A 39 7.36 9.07 18.12
C LYS A 39 6.41 7.88 18.14
N VAL A 40 6.68 6.87 17.31
CA VAL A 40 5.82 5.69 17.15
C VAL A 40 6.50 4.42 17.66
N CYS A 41 5.72 3.51 18.24
CA CYS A 41 6.23 2.20 18.66
C CYS A 41 6.55 1.31 17.44
N ARG A 42 7.22 0.17 17.67
CA ARG A 42 7.58 -0.79 16.61
C ARG A 42 6.38 -1.33 15.82
N ALA A 43 5.23 -1.53 16.46
CA ALA A 43 4.03 -2.00 15.77
C ALA A 43 3.46 -0.90 14.86
N CYS A 44 3.24 0.30 15.41
CA CYS A 44 2.72 1.43 14.66
C CYS A 44 3.62 1.81 13.47
N ARG A 45 4.95 1.83 13.66
CA ARG A 45 5.89 2.14 12.56
C ARG A 45 5.76 1.17 11.39
N ARG A 46 5.53 -0.13 11.67
CA ARG A 46 5.41 -1.17 10.63
C ARG A 46 4.16 -0.94 9.80
N SER A 47 3.04 -0.64 10.45
CA SER A 47 1.79 -0.36 9.75
C SER A 47 1.88 0.94 8.95
N CYS A 48 2.39 2.04 9.53
CA CYS A 48 2.61 3.28 8.79
C CYS A 48 3.46 3.06 7.53
N LEU A 49 4.59 2.34 7.67
CA LEU A 49 5.45 2.02 6.54
C LEU A 49 4.74 1.18 5.47
N SER A 50 3.94 0.18 5.88
CA SER A 50 3.18 -0.63 4.93
C SER A 50 2.19 0.20 4.12
N ARG A 51 1.50 1.15 4.76
CA ARG A 51 0.56 2.06 4.09
C ARG A 51 1.27 3.01 3.14
N LEU A 52 2.40 3.57 3.58
CA LEU A 52 3.25 4.45 2.79
C LEU A 52 3.79 3.79 1.53
N VAL A 53 4.32 2.57 1.66
CA VAL A 53 4.81 1.78 0.52
C VAL A 53 3.68 1.43 -0.45
N TYR A 54 2.49 1.12 0.07
CA TYR A 54 1.31 0.87 -0.77
C TYR A 54 0.91 2.12 -1.56
N THR A 55 0.80 3.28 -0.92
CA THR A 55 0.49 4.55 -1.58
C THR A 55 1.56 4.92 -2.61
N TRP A 56 2.84 4.78 -2.28
CA TRP A 56 3.93 4.97 -3.24
C TRP A 56 3.77 4.07 -4.47
N ARG A 57 3.47 2.78 -4.26
CA ARG A 57 3.26 1.82 -5.36
C ARG A 57 2.09 2.18 -6.27
N LEU A 58 1.02 2.78 -5.72
CA LEU A 58 -0.12 3.24 -6.50
C LEU A 58 0.16 4.52 -7.30
N ASN A 59 1.11 5.35 -6.85
CA ASN A 59 1.48 6.60 -7.51
C ASN A 59 2.67 6.45 -8.48
N LEU A 60 3.18 5.23 -8.67
CA LEU A 60 4.21 5.00 -9.69
C LEU A 60 3.64 5.32 -11.09
N PRO A 61 4.44 5.93 -11.99
CA PRO A 61 4.06 6.11 -13.37
C PRO A 61 3.66 4.78 -14.02
N GLN A 62 2.53 4.75 -14.74
CA GLN A 62 1.97 3.50 -15.26
C GLN A 62 2.88 2.87 -16.33
N ASP A 63 3.59 3.69 -17.09
CA ASP A 63 4.62 3.26 -18.05
C ASP A 63 5.78 2.52 -17.37
N GLU A 64 6.27 3.02 -16.22
CA GLU A 64 7.27 2.29 -15.42
C GLU A 64 6.69 0.99 -14.85
N VAL A 65 5.41 1.02 -14.43
CA VAL A 65 4.73 -0.16 -13.91
C VAL A 65 4.62 -1.24 -14.98
N ASP A 66 4.20 -0.87 -16.19
CA ASP A 66 3.99 -1.81 -17.29
C ASP A 66 5.31 -2.35 -17.85
N GLN A 67 6.38 -1.55 -17.81
CA GLN A 67 7.72 -1.98 -18.23
C GLN A 67 8.33 -3.04 -17.30
N HIS A 68 8.12 -2.89 -15.99
CA HIS A 68 8.79 -3.72 -14.98
C HIS A 68 7.89 -4.81 -14.37
N TRP A 69 6.56 -4.67 -14.46
CA TRP A 69 5.61 -5.63 -13.93
C TRP A 69 4.63 -6.09 -15.01
N PRO A 70 4.55 -7.40 -15.30
CA PRO A 70 3.64 -7.91 -16.31
C PRO A 70 2.20 -7.56 -15.94
N HIS A 71 1.40 -7.19 -16.95
CA HIS A 71 -0.01 -6.86 -16.77
C HIS A 71 -0.75 -8.06 -16.15
N ARG A 72 -1.31 -7.86 -14.95
CA ARG A 72 -2.09 -8.86 -14.23
C ARG A 72 -3.50 -8.36 -14.02
N PRO A 73 -4.53 -9.20 -14.16
CA PRO A 73 -5.87 -8.82 -13.79
C PRO A 73 -5.94 -8.49 -12.28
N ASN A 74 -6.76 -7.50 -11.93
CA ASN A 74 -7.02 -7.16 -10.53
C ASN A 74 -7.72 -8.32 -9.79
N CYS A 75 -7.24 -8.63 -8.59
CA CYS A 75 -7.95 -9.52 -7.69
C CYS A 75 -9.26 -8.85 -7.23
N HIS A 76 -10.38 -9.58 -7.24
CA HIS A 76 -11.67 -9.04 -6.76
C HIS A 76 -11.65 -8.62 -5.28
N TYR A 77 -10.76 -9.22 -4.48
CA TYR A 77 -10.55 -8.84 -3.08
C TYR A 77 -9.47 -7.77 -2.91
N GLY A 78 -8.78 -7.37 -3.99
CA GLY A 78 -7.77 -6.32 -4.01
C GLY A 78 -6.72 -6.47 -2.90
N ARG A 79 -6.35 -5.34 -2.29
CA ARG A 79 -5.43 -5.30 -1.14
C ARG A 79 -5.89 -6.13 0.07
N ASN A 80 -7.20 -6.42 0.18
CA ASN A 80 -7.79 -7.17 1.29
C ASN A 80 -7.80 -8.70 1.06
N CYS A 81 -7.28 -9.17 -0.08
CA CYS A 81 -7.23 -10.60 -0.39
C CYS A 81 -6.37 -11.37 0.63
N ARG A 82 -6.96 -12.31 1.38
CA ARG A 82 -6.18 -13.16 2.31
C ARG A 82 -5.35 -14.22 1.58
N THR A 83 -5.82 -14.68 0.42
CA THR A 83 -5.16 -15.70 -0.41
C THR A 83 -3.83 -15.23 -0.99
N GLN A 84 -3.59 -13.91 -1.08
CA GLN A 84 -2.31 -13.36 -1.53
C GLN A 84 -1.14 -13.78 -0.61
N VAL A 85 -1.43 -14.05 0.67
CA VAL A 85 -0.42 -14.46 1.66
C VAL A 85 -0.22 -15.98 1.64
N SER A 86 -1.29 -16.75 1.50
CA SER A 86 -1.24 -18.22 1.61
C SER A 86 -0.97 -18.95 0.29
N SER A 87 -1.06 -18.27 -0.87
CA SER A 87 -0.84 -18.89 -2.18
C SER A 87 0.04 -18.02 -3.07
N LEU A 88 1.30 -18.46 -3.26
CA LEU A 88 2.23 -17.83 -4.19
C LEU A 88 1.70 -17.84 -5.63
N ALA A 89 1.00 -18.92 -6.03
CA ALA A 89 0.38 -19.01 -7.36
C ALA A 89 -0.68 -17.93 -7.55
N HIS A 90 -1.51 -17.66 -6.53
CA HIS A 90 -2.50 -16.58 -6.56
C HIS A 90 -1.82 -15.20 -6.61
N ALA A 91 -0.83 -14.96 -5.75
CA ALA A 91 -0.07 -13.70 -5.70
C ALA A 91 0.65 -13.38 -7.01
N ARG A 92 1.11 -14.41 -7.74
CA ARG A 92 1.74 -14.25 -9.06
C ARG A 92 0.72 -13.96 -10.16
N ARG A 93 -0.49 -14.52 -10.07
CA ARG A 93 -1.51 -14.44 -11.12
C ARG A 93 -2.27 -13.12 -11.12
N TYR A 94 -2.54 -12.54 -9.95
CA TYR A 94 -3.39 -11.35 -9.82
C TYR A 94 -2.61 -10.13 -9.32
N ASN A 95 -3.09 -8.94 -9.67
CA ASN A 95 -2.68 -7.70 -9.03
C ASN A 95 -3.47 -7.51 -7.72
N HIS A 96 -2.77 -7.19 -6.63
CA HIS A 96 -3.35 -6.86 -5.33
C HIS A 96 -3.16 -5.37 -4.96
N CYS A 97 -2.42 -4.61 -5.75
CA CYS A 97 -2.36 -3.15 -5.67
C CYS A 97 -3.60 -2.57 -6.38
N CYS A 98 -4.77 -2.88 -5.83
CA CYS A 98 -6.08 -2.41 -6.30
C CYS A 98 -7.12 -2.48 -5.18
N GLU A 99 -8.23 -1.77 -5.37
CA GLU A 99 -9.35 -1.74 -4.42
C GLU A 99 -10.18 -3.04 -4.48
N GLN A 100 -10.79 -3.41 -3.36
CA GLN A 100 -11.72 -4.54 -3.30
C GLN A 100 -13.02 -4.20 -4.03
N THR A 101 -13.43 -5.07 -4.96
CA THR A 101 -14.66 -4.91 -5.73
C THR A 101 -15.74 -5.91 -5.35
N ARG A 102 -15.40 -6.98 -4.61
CA ARG A 102 -16.33 -8.03 -4.17
C ARG A 102 -16.33 -8.16 -2.65
N PHE A 103 -17.51 -8.06 -2.03
CA PHE A 103 -17.69 -8.03 -0.55
C PHE A 103 -18.42 -9.25 0.01
N THR A 104 -18.62 -10.28 -0.82
CA THR A 104 -19.24 -11.56 -0.45
C THR A 104 -18.26 -12.50 0.21
#